data_AF-A9YQI0-F1
#
_entry.id   AF-A9YQI0-F1
#
_cell.length_a   1.000
_cell.length_b   1.000
_cell.length_c   1.000
_cell.angle_alpha   90.00
_cell.angle_beta   90.00
_cell.angle_gamma   90.00
#
_symmetry.space_group_name_H-M   'P 1'
#
loop_
_entity.id
_entity.type
_entity.pdbx_description
1 polymer ?
#
loop_
_entity_poly.entity_id
_entity_poly.type
_entity_poly.pdbx_seq_one_letter_code
_entity_poly.pdbx_strand_id
1 'polypeptide(L)'
;TTLDEQGFLAETQFDDETMKKMSKDTIIFAGSITNENLLKKFPKKNLYLFEVFYPLYKGNISYGGFSIGEITLEMLYSFNPKEIFIVGLDLALNQKTGATHSNEDRVRVRKLNLEKEDNRSKFEARESLIKVKGNFKKVVYTTPLFYGSIKIVEDKLKRKNKSTKVYNLAENGAKFLGIAAKKADKIDLTKYKIYDNFEISNFIDSNSFDSLDNISKEAIKKELDYIKKELNLTLKNVEKSDKVLYIGFLKEIENVILELDKNNFLNIHQIVNLYCEAYLPYLSYYFNDKKIKAEIKKVKAIKKIFLKQLKNIIEDYKTCLERVI
;
A
#
# COMPACT_ATOMS: atom_id res chain seq x y z
N THR A 1 13.83 -5.12 -4.54
CA THR A 1 12.70 -4.17 -4.53
C THR A 1 12.69 -3.43 -3.19
N THR A 2 12.29 -2.16 -3.14
CA THR A 2 12.03 -1.41 -1.90
C THR A 2 10.76 -0.55 -2.04
N LEU A 3 10.13 -0.16 -0.93
CA LEU A 3 8.83 0.52 -0.89
C LEU A 3 8.72 1.55 0.26
N ASP A 4 9.74 1.71 1.09
CA ASP A 4 9.57 2.39 2.38
C ASP A 4 10.19 3.81 2.38
N GLU A 5 9.45 4.76 2.93
CA GLU A 5 9.86 6.17 3.10
C GLU A 5 10.82 6.38 4.28
N GLN A 6 10.97 5.38 5.16
CA GLN A 6 11.75 5.47 6.39
C GLN A 6 13.25 5.54 6.14
N GLY A 7 13.86 6.66 6.52
CA GLY A 7 15.29 6.91 6.32
C GLY A 7 16.23 5.92 7.03
N PHE A 8 15.84 5.36 8.18
CA PHE A 8 16.72 4.45 8.94
C PHE A 8 17.03 3.14 8.20
N LEU A 9 16.23 2.78 7.19
CA LEU A 9 16.48 1.60 6.38
C LEU A 9 17.77 1.71 5.56
N ALA A 10 18.16 2.94 5.19
CA ALA A 10 19.44 3.21 4.54
C ALA A 10 20.64 2.86 5.44
N GLU A 11 20.47 2.84 6.75
CA GLU A 11 21.53 2.54 7.72
C GLU A 11 21.44 1.13 8.30
N THR A 12 20.33 0.42 8.08
CA THR A 12 20.07 -0.89 8.70
C THR A 12 19.95 -2.00 7.65
N GLN A 13 18.92 -1.97 6.79
CA GLN A 13 18.73 -2.99 5.75
C GLN A 13 19.65 -2.79 4.55
N PHE A 14 19.99 -1.54 4.24
CA PHE A 14 20.79 -1.13 3.09
C PHE A 14 22.08 -0.42 3.54
N ASP A 15 22.69 -0.92 4.62
CA ASP A 15 23.98 -0.45 5.07
C ASP A 15 25.09 -0.73 4.05
N ASP A 16 26.23 -0.07 4.22
CA ASP A 16 27.29 -0.07 3.22
C ASP A 16 27.92 -1.46 3.04
N GLU A 17 27.93 -2.31 4.08
CA GLU A 17 28.40 -3.69 3.97
C GLU A 17 27.46 -4.53 3.10
N THR A 18 26.15 -4.38 3.29
CA THR A 18 25.13 -5.08 2.54
C THR A 18 25.13 -4.61 1.09
N MET A 19 25.24 -3.30 0.87
CA MET A 19 25.32 -2.71 -0.46
C MET A 19 26.57 -3.17 -1.23
N LYS A 20 27.71 -3.36 -0.55
CA LYS A 20 28.95 -3.89 -1.18
C LYS A 20 28.81 -5.34 -1.66
N LYS A 21 27.91 -6.12 -1.06
CA LYS A 21 27.65 -7.52 -1.46
C LYS A 21 26.68 -7.63 -2.64
N MET A 22 25.96 -6.56 -2.97
CA MET A 22 25.03 -6.55 -4.09
C MET A 22 25.80 -6.53 -5.42
N SER A 23 25.38 -7.36 -6.37
CA SER A 23 25.97 -7.34 -7.71
C SER A 23 25.76 -5.99 -8.38
N LYS A 24 26.74 -5.55 -9.17
CA LYS A 24 26.60 -4.34 -10.00
C LYS A 24 25.55 -4.50 -11.09
N ASP A 25 25.15 -5.73 -11.41
CA ASP A 25 24.14 -6.05 -12.41
C ASP A 25 22.74 -6.22 -11.81
N THR A 26 22.59 -6.01 -10.50
CA THR A 26 21.28 -6.07 -9.84
C THR A 26 20.38 -4.95 -10.33
N ILE A 27 19.21 -5.33 -10.85
CA ILE A 27 18.10 -4.41 -11.18
C ILE A 27 17.29 -4.12 -9.92
N ILE A 28 17.01 -2.85 -9.70
CA ILE A 28 16.41 -2.33 -8.48
C ILE A 28 15.11 -1.63 -8.85
N PHE A 29 14.01 -2.23 -8.40
CA PHE A 29 12.71 -1.57 -8.40
C PHE A 29 12.47 -0.91 -7.05
N ALA A 30 12.31 0.41 -7.03
CA ALA A 30 12.03 1.18 -5.83
C ALA A 30 10.68 1.89 -5.96
N GLY A 31 9.87 1.87 -4.92
CA GLY A 31 8.59 2.59 -4.93
C GLY A 31 8.84 4.09 -4.99
N SER A 32 7.93 4.85 -5.60
CA SER A 32 7.98 6.32 -5.68
C SER A 32 8.05 7.02 -4.32
N ILE A 33 7.67 6.34 -3.24
CA ILE A 33 7.77 6.83 -1.85
C ILE A 33 9.08 6.45 -1.15
N THR A 34 9.99 5.74 -1.83
CA THR A 34 11.26 5.29 -1.21
C THR A 34 12.08 6.50 -0.78
N ASN A 35 12.66 6.42 0.42
CA ASN A 35 13.49 7.50 0.96
C ASN A 35 14.62 7.91 0.01
N GLU A 36 14.79 9.21 -0.23
CA GLU A 36 15.79 9.73 -1.16
C GLU A 36 17.23 9.35 -0.78
N ASN A 37 17.55 9.29 0.52
CA ASN A 37 18.88 8.88 0.98
C ASN A 37 19.19 7.42 0.61
N LEU A 38 18.17 6.56 0.62
CA LEU A 38 18.31 5.18 0.15
C LEU A 38 18.45 5.13 -1.38
N LEU A 39 17.63 5.89 -2.12
CA LEU A 39 17.72 5.95 -3.59
C LEU A 39 19.12 6.36 -4.06
N LYS A 40 19.75 7.31 -3.38
CA LYS A 40 21.12 7.78 -3.67
C LYS A 40 22.20 6.71 -3.50
N LYS A 41 21.95 5.64 -2.74
CA LYS A 41 22.88 4.52 -2.59
C LYS A 41 22.85 3.55 -3.78
N PHE A 42 21.78 3.54 -4.57
CA PHE A 42 21.62 2.60 -5.66
C PHE A 42 22.31 3.08 -6.95
N PRO A 43 22.92 2.16 -7.73
CA PRO A 43 23.45 2.50 -9.04
C PRO A 43 22.33 2.99 -9.97
N LYS A 44 22.39 4.26 -10.41
CA LYS A 44 21.34 4.87 -11.25
C LYS A 44 21.02 4.09 -12.52
N LYS A 45 22.02 3.46 -13.14
CA LYS A 45 21.85 2.67 -14.38
C LYS A 45 20.83 1.54 -14.23
N ASN A 46 20.66 0.99 -13.02
CA ASN A 46 19.80 -0.16 -12.78
C ASN A 46 18.64 0.16 -11.83
N LEU A 47 18.39 1.44 -11.56
CA LEU A 47 17.35 1.89 -10.64
C LEU A 47 16.11 2.34 -11.43
N TYR A 48 15.00 1.68 -11.17
CA TYR A 48 13.70 1.98 -11.76
C TYR A 48 12.70 2.28 -10.65
N LEU A 49 11.94 3.36 -10.84
CA LEU A 49 10.87 3.73 -9.91
C LEU A 49 9.55 3.16 -10.38
N PHE A 50 8.77 2.60 -9.47
CA PHE A 50 7.38 2.22 -9.72
C PHE A 50 6.44 3.07 -8.87
N GLU A 51 5.26 3.36 -9.41
CA GLU A 51 4.28 4.18 -8.71
C GLU A 51 3.58 3.39 -7.61
N VAL A 52 3.42 4.02 -6.45
CA VAL A 52 2.83 3.39 -5.26
C VAL A 52 1.45 3.98 -5.01
N PHE A 53 0.50 3.11 -4.70
CA PHE A 53 -0.93 3.39 -4.46
C PHE A 53 -1.68 3.88 -5.70
N TYR A 54 -1.27 5.00 -6.29
CA TYR A 54 -1.96 5.62 -7.43
C TYR A 54 -0.99 6.13 -8.49
N PRO A 55 -1.36 6.04 -9.79
CA PRO A 55 -0.51 6.52 -10.87
C PRO A 55 -0.59 8.05 -11.00
N LEU A 56 0.56 8.69 -11.17
CA LEU A 56 0.70 10.04 -11.68
C LEU A 56 0.89 10.02 -13.20
N TYR A 57 1.59 9.01 -13.72
CA TYR A 57 1.74 8.78 -15.15
C TYR A 57 0.45 8.12 -15.70
N LYS A 58 -0.18 8.76 -16.68
CA LYS A 58 -1.49 8.31 -17.19
C LYS A 58 -1.38 6.96 -17.89
N GLY A 59 -2.19 6.00 -17.44
CA GLY A 59 -2.22 4.63 -17.98
C GLY A 59 -1.16 3.70 -17.39
N ASN A 60 -0.36 4.18 -16.44
CA ASN A 60 0.62 3.35 -15.75
C ASN A 60 -0.03 2.47 -14.66
N ILE A 61 0.71 1.44 -14.24
CA ILE A 61 0.33 0.57 -13.13
C ILE A 61 0.89 1.14 -11.84
N SER A 62 0.04 1.29 -10.83
CA SER A 62 0.47 1.53 -9.45
C SER A 62 0.36 0.25 -8.62
N TYR A 63 1.31 0.07 -7.70
CA TYR A 63 1.34 -1.08 -6.80
C TYR A 63 1.01 -0.65 -5.37
N GLY A 64 0.26 -1.51 -4.67
CA GLY A 64 -0.12 -1.27 -3.27
C GLY A 64 -0.02 -2.56 -2.45
N GLY A 65 0.21 -2.42 -1.15
CA GLY A 65 0.32 -3.54 -0.22
C GLY A 65 0.94 -3.14 1.12
N PHE A 66 0.83 -4.03 2.09
CA PHE A 66 1.43 -3.90 3.42
C PHE A 66 2.90 -4.36 3.45
N SER A 67 3.36 -5.11 2.44
CA SER A 67 4.71 -5.65 2.39
C SER A 67 5.32 -5.58 0.99
N ILE A 68 6.65 -5.52 0.92
CA ILE A 68 7.37 -5.59 -0.36
C ILE A 68 7.18 -6.94 -1.06
N GLY A 69 6.95 -8.01 -0.29
CA GLY A 69 6.79 -9.37 -0.81
C GLY A 69 5.53 -9.52 -1.67
N GLU A 70 4.39 -9.02 -1.21
CA GLU A 70 3.15 -9.08 -1.99
C GLU A 70 3.14 -8.12 -3.19
N ILE A 71 3.88 -7.01 -3.13
CA ILE A 71 4.08 -6.10 -4.28
C ILE A 71 4.98 -6.74 -5.32
N THR A 72 6.11 -7.33 -4.88
CA THR A 72 7.02 -8.03 -5.79
C THR A 72 6.33 -9.20 -6.46
N LEU A 73 5.52 -9.97 -5.73
CA LEU A 73 4.73 -11.07 -6.30
C LEU A 73 3.76 -10.57 -7.38
N GLU A 74 3.14 -9.41 -7.18
CA GLU A 74 2.26 -8.81 -8.17
C GLU A 74 3.00 -8.36 -9.43
N MET A 75 4.15 -7.68 -9.26
CA MET A 75 5.01 -7.28 -10.38
C MET A 75 5.40 -8.50 -11.21
N LEU A 76 5.74 -9.61 -10.55
CA LEU A 76 6.11 -10.86 -11.22
C LEU A 76 5.01 -11.41 -12.14
N TYR A 77 3.73 -11.16 -11.87
CA TYR A 77 2.66 -11.60 -12.77
C TYR A 77 2.71 -10.93 -14.14
N SER A 78 3.24 -9.70 -14.22
CA SER A 78 3.37 -8.94 -15.47
C SER A 78 4.37 -9.60 -16.44
N PHE A 79 5.33 -10.38 -15.93
CA PHE A 79 6.27 -11.16 -16.74
C PHE A 79 5.67 -12.50 -17.21
N ASN A 80 4.41 -12.78 -16.88
CA ASN A 80 3.68 -14.00 -17.25
C ASN A 80 4.48 -15.30 -17.01
N PRO A 81 5.05 -15.51 -15.81
CA PRO A 81 5.86 -16.69 -15.52
C PRO A 81 5.01 -17.96 -15.56
N LYS A 82 5.61 -19.08 -15.96
CA LYS A 82 4.95 -20.40 -15.88
C LYS A 82 4.80 -20.85 -14.43
N GLU A 83 5.85 -20.68 -13.63
CA GLU A 83 5.90 -21.08 -12.23
C GLU A 83 6.56 -20.00 -11.38
N ILE A 84 6.02 -19.76 -10.18
CA ILE A 84 6.59 -18.89 -9.15
C ILE A 84 6.79 -19.71 -7.88
N PHE A 85 7.98 -19.63 -7.29
CA PHE A 85 8.33 -20.26 -6.02
C PHE A 85 8.56 -19.18 -4.97
N ILE A 86 7.71 -19.13 -3.96
CA ILE A 86 7.73 -18.11 -2.91
C ILE A 86 8.61 -18.59 -1.74
N VAL A 87 9.62 -17.78 -1.42
CA VAL A 87 10.52 -17.96 -0.27
C VAL A 87 10.48 -16.69 0.58
N GLY A 88 10.45 -16.84 1.90
CA GLY A 88 10.55 -15.72 2.85
C GLY A 88 9.27 -14.88 3.04
N LEU A 89 8.20 -15.12 2.27
CA LEU A 89 6.88 -14.53 2.51
C LEU A 89 6.06 -15.43 3.44
N ASP A 90 6.47 -15.50 4.71
CA ASP A 90 5.86 -16.41 5.67
C ASP A 90 4.48 -15.90 6.15
N LEU A 91 4.36 -14.58 6.38
CA LEU A 91 3.16 -13.91 6.94
C LEU A 91 2.59 -14.64 8.17
N ALA A 92 3.48 -15.24 8.95
CA ALA A 92 3.22 -15.91 10.20
C ALA A 92 4.42 -15.69 11.12
N LEU A 93 4.21 -15.83 12.42
CA LEU A 93 5.29 -15.76 13.40
C LEU A 93 6.15 -17.01 13.33
N ASN A 94 7.34 -16.97 13.91
CA ASN A 94 8.05 -18.18 14.25
C ASN A 94 7.25 -18.94 15.32
N GLN A 95 6.80 -20.14 14.98
CA GLN A 95 5.89 -20.92 15.84
C GLN A 95 6.53 -21.49 17.11
N LYS A 96 7.85 -21.31 17.29
CA LYS A 96 8.59 -21.68 18.50
C LYS A 96 8.97 -20.46 19.34
N THR A 97 9.43 -19.39 18.70
CA THR A 97 10.02 -18.23 19.39
C THR A 97 9.11 -17.01 19.42
N GLY A 98 8.03 -17.02 18.64
CA GLY A 98 7.14 -15.86 18.45
C GLY A 98 7.77 -14.70 17.68
N ALA A 99 8.96 -14.89 17.09
CA ALA A 99 9.63 -13.86 16.30
C ALA A 99 8.82 -13.49 15.04
N THR A 100 8.75 -12.20 14.72
CA THR A 100 8.06 -11.70 13.52
C THR A 100 8.89 -11.83 12.24
N HIS A 101 10.20 -12.03 12.38
CA HIS A 101 11.21 -11.93 11.33
C HIS A 101 12.32 -12.95 11.59
N SER A 102 13.23 -13.11 10.62
CA SER A 102 14.41 -13.94 10.82
C SER A 102 15.31 -13.31 11.91
N ASN A 103 16.03 -14.12 12.68
CA ASN A 103 16.96 -13.58 13.68
C ASN A 103 18.19 -12.91 13.05
N GLU A 104 18.39 -13.09 11.73
CA GLU A 104 19.49 -12.50 10.96
C GLU A 104 19.11 -11.11 10.41
N ASP A 105 17.84 -10.69 10.55
CA ASP A 105 17.38 -9.40 10.08
C ASP A 105 18.02 -8.29 10.93
N ARG A 106 18.73 -7.37 10.28
CA ARG A 106 19.40 -6.20 10.90
C ARG A 106 18.42 -5.12 11.41
N VAL A 107 17.13 -5.43 11.45
CA VAL A 107 16.04 -4.56 11.93
C VAL A 107 15.42 -5.16 13.19
N ARG A 108 14.74 -4.33 13.98
CA ARG A 108 14.09 -4.73 15.24
C ARG A 108 13.13 -5.92 15.06
N VAL A 109 13.62 -7.12 15.34
CA VAL A 109 12.82 -8.34 15.44
C VAL A 109 11.95 -8.24 16.70
N ARG A 110 10.63 -8.28 16.52
CA ARG A 110 9.69 -8.38 17.64
C ARG A 110 9.47 -9.84 17.98
N LYS A 111 9.45 -10.19 19.26
CA LYS A 111 9.10 -11.53 19.75
C LYS A 111 7.81 -11.42 20.56
N LEU A 112 6.76 -12.09 20.10
CA LEU A 112 5.46 -12.10 20.76
C LEU A 112 5.32 -13.38 21.59
N ASN A 113 4.73 -13.28 22.78
CA ASN A 113 4.41 -14.46 23.58
C ASN A 113 3.24 -15.21 22.94
N LEU A 114 3.49 -16.37 22.33
CA LEU A 114 2.47 -17.21 21.66
C LEU A 114 1.43 -17.80 22.62
N GLU A 115 1.71 -17.81 23.92
CA GLU A 115 0.81 -18.27 24.98
C GLU A 115 -0.10 -17.15 25.51
N LYS A 116 0.12 -15.90 25.07
CA LYS A 116 -0.69 -14.76 25.48
C LYS A 116 -2.13 -14.96 25.01
N GLU A 117 -3.07 -14.81 25.95
CA GLU A 117 -4.48 -14.66 25.63
C GLU A 117 -4.78 -13.20 25.30
N ASP A 118 -5.16 -12.93 24.05
CA ASP A 118 -5.62 -11.61 23.66
C ASP A 118 -7.11 -11.44 23.98
N ASN A 119 -7.42 -10.39 24.73
CA ASN A 119 -8.79 -9.91 24.93
C ASN A 119 -9.15 -8.94 23.79
N ARG A 120 -10.36 -9.06 23.24
CA ARG A 120 -10.90 -8.12 22.23
C ARG A 120 -10.93 -6.66 22.68
N SER A 121 -10.82 -6.38 23.98
CA SER A 121 -10.70 -5.02 24.52
C SER A 121 -9.38 -4.32 24.15
N LYS A 122 -8.32 -5.07 23.81
CA LYS A 122 -7.03 -4.56 23.35
C LYS A 122 -6.55 -5.39 22.16
N PHE A 123 -7.06 -5.05 20.98
CA PHE A 123 -6.71 -5.73 19.73
C PHE A 123 -5.84 -4.81 18.87
N GLU A 124 -4.56 -5.16 18.75
CA GLU A 124 -3.55 -4.33 18.11
C GLU A 124 -2.98 -5.02 16.87
N ALA A 125 -2.81 -4.26 15.78
CA ALA A 125 -2.45 -4.81 14.48
C ALA A 125 -1.13 -5.59 14.45
N ARG A 126 -0.17 -5.23 15.31
CA ARG A 126 1.20 -5.79 15.31
C ARG A 126 1.50 -6.66 16.53
N GLU A 127 0.64 -6.67 17.54
CA GLU A 127 0.93 -7.27 18.85
C GLU A 127 -0.07 -8.33 19.26
N SER A 128 -1.30 -8.26 18.73
CA SER A 128 -2.27 -9.32 18.93
C SER A 128 -1.96 -10.53 18.04
N LEU A 129 -2.39 -11.67 18.53
CA LEU A 129 -2.24 -12.98 17.94
C LEU A 129 -3.57 -13.45 17.37
N ILE A 130 -3.49 -14.00 16.17
CA ILE A 130 -4.58 -14.69 15.51
C ILE A 130 -4.07 -16.01 14.94
N LYS A 131 -4.98 -16.97 14.84
CA LYS A 131 -4.71 -18.31 14.32
C LYS A 131 -5.23 -18.42 12.90
N VAL A 132 -4.37 -18.81 11.97
CA VAL A 132 -4.71 -19.06 10.56
C VAL A 132 -4.24 -20.44 10.14
N LYS A 133 -4.72 -20.93 8.99
CA LYS A 133 -4.24 -22.19 8.44
C LYS A 133 -2.77 -22.04 8.02
N GLY A 134 -1.92 -22.99 8.41
CA GLY A 134 -0.53 -23.03 7.99
C GLY A 134 -0.35 -23.62 6.59
N ASN A 135 0.77 -23.32 5.95
CA ASN A 135 1.10 -23.86 4.63
C ASN A 135 1.23 -25.40 4.68
N PHE A 136 2.01 -25.91 5.63
CA PHE A 136 2.12 -27.35 5.93
C PHE A 136 1.56 -27.75 7.29
N LYS A 137 1.31 -26.78 8.18
CA LYS A 137 0.76 -27.01 9.52
C LYS A 137 -0.75 -26.78 9.54
N LYS A 138 -1.46 -27.46 10.44
CA LYS A 138 -2.92 -27.27 10.59
C LYS A 138 -3.25 -25.82 10.96
N VAL A 139 -2.49 -25.24 11.88
CA VAL A 139 -2.66 -23.86 12.37
C VAL A 139 -1.28 -23.24 12.59
N VAL A 140 -1.17 -21.94 12.32
CA VAL A 140 -0.03 -21.09 12.68
C VAL A 140 -0.53 -19.78 13.30
N TYR A 141 0.25 -19.25 14.24
CA TYR A 141 0.06 -17.92 14.80
C TYR A 141 0.58 -16.84 13.85
N THR A 142 -0.21 -15.79 13.69
CA THR A 142 0.13 -14.59 12.92
C THR A 142 -0.42 -13.34 13.62
N THR A 143 -0.15 -12.15 13.07
CA THR A 143 -0.67 -10.87 13.56
C THR A 143 -1.81 -10.37 12.66
N PRO A 144 -2.70 -9.48 13.13
CA PRO A 144 -3.74 -8.91 12.28
C PRO A 144 -3.17 -8.18 11.05
N LEU A 145 -2.02 -7.51 11.17
CA LEU A 145 -1.33 -6.89 10.03
C LEU A 145 -0.95 -7.93 8.98
N PHE A 146 -0.29 -9.01 9.38
CA PHE A 146 0.07 -10.10 8.47
C PHE A 146 -1.15 -10.80 7.89
N TYR A 147 -2.26 -10.89 8.63
CA TYR A 147 -3.51 -11.39 8.06
C TYR A 147 -4.09 -10.46 7.00
N GLY A 148 -3.98 -9.14 7.18
CA GLY A 148 -4.23 -8.18 6.11
C GLY A 148 -3.39 -8.50 4.88
N SER A 149 -2.08 -8.70 5.04
CA SER A 149 -1.16 -9.09 3.96
C SER A 149 -1.55 -10.42 3.29
N ILE A 150 -1.99 -11.44 4.06
CA ILE A 150 -2.50 -12.69 3.50
C ILE A 150 -3.67 -12.41 2.55
N LYS A 151 -4.63 -11.58 2.98
CA LYS A 151 -5.81 -11.24 2.17
C LYS A 151 -5.42 -10.45 0.92
N ILE A 152 -4.43 -9.58 1.02
CA ILE A 152 -3.90 -8.85 -0.15
C ILE A 152 -3.20 -9.80 -1.13
N VAL A 153 -2.37 -10.74 -0.66
CA VAL A 153 -1.77 -11.77 -1.52
C VAL A 153 -2.85 -12.57 -2.24
N GLU A 154 -3.89 -13.00 -1.52
CA GLU A 154 -5.02 -13.75 -2.08
C GLU A 154 -5.80 -12.96 -3.12
N ASP A 155 -6.01 -11.65 -2.92
CA ASP A 155 -6.67 -10.79 -3.88
C ASP A 155 -5.83 -10.59 -5.15
N LYS A 156 -4.52 -10.34 -4.99
CA LYS A 156 -3.59 -10.14 -6.11
C LYS A 156 -3.47 -11.37 -7.01
N LEU A 157 -3.69 -12.57 -6.50
CA LEU A 157 -3.72 -13.79 -7.32
C LEU A 157 -4.78 -13.76 -8.42
N LYS A 158 -5.81 -12.92 -8.30
CA LYS A 158 -6.81 -12.75 -9.37
C LYS A 158 -6.21 -12.14 -10.64
N ARG A 159 -5.07 -11.44 -10.53
CA ARG A 159 -4.37 -10.77 -11.65
C ARG A 159 -3.42 -11.69 -12.40
N LYS A 160 -3.07 -12.85 -11.84
CA LYS A 160 -2.12 -13.78 -12.48
C LYS A 160 -2.74 -14.47 -13.71
N ASN A 161 -1.92 -14.87 -14.66
CA ASN A 161 -2.38 -15.72 -15.75
C ASN A 161 -2.92 -17.06 -15.21
N LYS A 162 -4.02 -17.57 -15.78
CA LYS A 162 -4.62 -18.87 -15.39
C LYS A 162 -3.60 -20.02 -15.47
N SER A 163 -2.64 -19.96 -16.38
CA SER A 163 -1.57 -20.95 -16.56
C SER A 163 -0.43 -20.83 -15.54
N THR A 164 -0.23 -19.66 -14.92
CA THR A 164 0.81 -19.44 -13.90
C THR A 164 0.50 -20.25 -12.65
N LYS A 165 1.43 -21.14 -12.26
CA LYS A 165 1.38 -21.86 -10.99
C LYS A 165 2.22 -21.15 -9.95
N VAL A 166 1.68 -21.01 -8.74
CA VAL A 166 2.36 -20.36 -7.64
C VAL A 166 2.48 -21.35 -6.49
N TYR A 167 3.69 -21.44 -5.93
CA TYR A 167 4.04 -22.40 -4.89
C TYR A 167 4.58 -21.69 -3.65
N ASN A 168 4.01 -21.98 -2.48
CA ASN A 168 4.52 -21.51 -1.20
C ASN A 168 5.46 -22.57 -0.59
N LEU A 169 6.72 -22.18 -0.37
CA LEU A 169 7.76 -23.06 0.20
C LEU A 169 7.90 -22.93 1.71
N ALA A 170 7.21 -21.98 2.35
CA ALA A 170 7.35 -21.70 3.78
C ALA A 170 6.85 -22.86 4.64
N GLU A 171 7.73 -23.48 5.43
CA GLU A 171 7.35 -24.60 6.30
C GLU A 171 6.49 -24.13 7.49
N ASN A 172 6.83 -22.97 8.05
CA ASN A 172 6.16 -22.36 9.20
C ASN A 172 5.24 -21.19 8.83
N GLY A 173 5.11 -20.90 7.52
CA GLY A 173 4.29 -19.79 7.02
C GLY A 173 2.79 -20.07 7.01
N ALA A 174 2.02 -19.01 6.79
CA ALA A 174 0.59 -19.08 6.56
C ALA A 174 0.28 -19.67 5.18
N LYS A 175 -0.89 -20.33 5.07
CA LYS A 175 -1.45 -20.74 3.79
C LYS A 175 -2.12 -19.55 3.13
N PHE A 176 -1.86 -19.37 1.84
CA PHE A 176 -2.58 -18.43 0.99
C PHE A 176 -3.56 -19.20 0.10
N LEU A 177 -4.83 -18.78 0.07
CA LEU A 177 -5.80 -19.35 -0.86
C LEU A 177 -5.35 -19.12 -2.32
N GLY A 178 -5.46 -20.14 -3.16
CA GLY A 178 -5.02 -20.08 -4.56
C GLY A 178 -3.52 -20.35 -4.81
N ILE A 179 -2.73 -20.58 -3.75
CA ILE A 179 -1.31 -20.97 -3.84
C ILE A 179 -1.15 -22.39 -3.29
N ALA A 180 -0.38 -23.21 -4.02
CA ALA A 180 -0.12 -24.59 -3.62
C ALA A 180 1.08 -24.68 -2.68
N ALA A 181 1.00 -25.50 -1.64
CA ALA A 181 2.16 -25.83 -0.81
C ALA A 181 3.11 -26.74 -1.60
N LYS A 182 4.41 -26.46 -1.59
CA LYS A 182 5.43 -27.34 -2.18
C LYS A 182 6.69 -27.31 -1.33
N LYS A 183 7.23 -28.47 -0.98
CA LYS A 183 8.47 -28.51 -0.21
C LYS A 183 9.65 -28.24 -1.13
N ALA A 184 10.66 -27.50 -0.65
CA ALA A 184 11.84 -27.14 -1.42
C ALA A 184 12.62 -28.37 -1.92
N ASP A 185 12.72 -29.41 -1.08
CA ASP A 185 13.38 -30.70 -1.41
C ASP A 185 12.66 -31.51 -2.51
N LYS A 186 11.46 -31.10 -2.90
CA LYS A 186 10.68 -31.71 -4.00
C LYS A 186 10.73 -30.88 -5.28
N ILE A 187 11.54 -29.82 -5.34
CA ILE A 187 11.78 -29.05 -6.55
C ILE A 187 12.98 -29.65 -7.27
N ASP A 188 12.73 -30.21 -8.45
CA ASP A 188 13.78 -30.69 -9.33
C ASP A 188 14.33 -29.52 -10.15
N LEU A 189 15.45 -28.96 -9.70
CA LEU A 189 16.09 -27.82 -10.36
C LEU A 189 16.64 -28.18 -11.75
N THR A 190 16.88 -29.45 -12.05
CA THR A 190 17.41 -29.89 -13.36
C THR A 190 16.43 -29.65 -14.52
N LYS A 191 15.14 -29.43 -14.21
CA LYS A 191 14.10 -29.10 -15.19
C LYS A 191 14.14 -27.65 -15.66
N TYR A 192 14.91 -26.80 -14.98
CA TYR A 192 14.98 -25.37 -15.29
C TYR A 192 16.33 -25.04 -15.90
N LYS A 193 16.30 -24.31 -17.01
CA LYS A 193 17.51 -23.70 -17.55
C LYS A 193 17.87 -22.50 -16.68
N ILE A 194 19.08 -22.52 -16.15
CA ILE A 194 19.65 -21.39 -15.41
C ILE A 194 20.20 -20.39 -16.44
N TYR A 195 19.87 -19.12 -16.25
CA TYR A 195 20.39 -18.02 -17.05
C TYR A 195 21.20 -17.12 -16.13
N ASP A 196 22.51 -17.04 -16.35
CA ASP A 196 23.39 -16.19 -15.55
C ASP A 196 23.23 -14.69 -15.92
N ASN A 197 22.90 -14.40 -17.18
CA ASN A 197 22.64 -13.05 -17.69
C ASN A 197 21.25 -12.98 -18.33
N PHE A 198 20.21 -12.86 -17.51
CA PHE A 198 18.86 -12.60 -18.00
C PHE A 198 18.73 -11.12 -18.40
N GLU A 199 18.92 -10.81 -19.68
CA GLU A 199 18.82 -9.45 -20.22
C GLU A 199 17.37 -8.97 -20.28
N ILE A 200 16.87 -8.52 -19.14
CA ILE A 200 15.55 -7.87 -19.01
C ILE A 200 15.67 -6.33 -19.05
N SER A 201 16.87 -5.78 -18.93
CA SER A 201 17.10 -4.33 -18.90
C SER A 201 16.54 -3.63 -20.13
N ASN A 202 16.78 -4.16 -21.34
CA ASN A 202 16.27 -3.57 -22.58
C ASN A 202 14.73 -3.47 -22.58
N PHE A 203 14.05 -4.50 -22.05
CA PHE A 203 12.59 -4.48 -21.92
C PHE A 203 12.14 -3.45 -20.89
N ILE A 204 12.82 -3.34 -19.76
CA ILE A 204 12.46 -2.36 -18.72
C ILE A 204 12.73 -0.94 -19.24
N ASP A 205 13.89 -0.69 -19.85
CA ASP A 205 14.27 0.59 -20.44
C ASP A 205 13.27 1.04 -21.50
N SER A 206 12.83 0.13 -22.39
CA SER A 206 11.84 0.46 -23.41
C SER A 206 10.44 0.75 -22.86
N ASN A 207 10.17 0.40 -21.60
CA ASN A 207 8.89 0.60 -20.91
C ASN A 207 9.02 1.55 -19.70
N SER A 208 10.13 2.29 -19.59
CA SER A 208 10.39 3.25 -18.53
C SER A 208 10.41 4.67 -19.08
N PHE A 209 10.13 5.64 -18.20
CA PHE A 209 10.08 7.05 -18.54
C PHE A 209 10.93 7.85 -17.57
N ASP A 210 11.65 8.85 -18.08
CA ASP A 210 12.45 9.79 -17.27
C ASP A 210 11.66 11.05 -16.89
N SER A 211 10.48 11.24 -17.48
CA SER A 211 9.65 12.42 -17.33
C SER A 211 8.18 12.11 -17.69
N LEU A 212 7.27 12.98 -17.23
CA LEU A 212 5.86 12.90 -17.60
C LEU A 212 5.68 13.28 -19.08
N ASP A 213 4.90 12.47 -19.81
CA ASP A 213 4.49 12.80 -21.17
C ASP A 213 3.43 13.92 -21.20
N ASN A 214 3.14 14.42 -22.40
CA ASN A 214 2.16 15.49 -22.59
C ASN A 214 0.74 15.06 -22.17
N ILE A 215 0.39 13.79 -22.39
CA ILE A 215 -0.92 13.24 -22.04
C ILE A 215 -1.14 13.25 -20.52
N SER A 216 -0.10 12.90 -19.75
CA SER A 216 -0.10 12.92 -18.29
C SER A 216 -0.13 14.35 -17.76
N LYS A 217 0.70 15.25 -18.33
CA LYS A 217 0.70 16.68 -17.96
C LYS A 217 -0.65 17.35 -18.21
N GLU A 218 -1.31 17.04 -19.33
CA GLU A 218 -2.65 17.54 -19.63
C GLU A 218 -3.70 17.00 -18.65
N ALA A 219 -3.61 15.73 -18.24
CA ALA A 219 -4.49 15.16 -17.23
C ALA A 219 -4.34 15.89 -15.88
N ILE A 220 -3.11 16.13 -15.44
CA ILE A 220 -2.83 16.88 -14.21
C ILE A 220 -3.34 18.32 -14.30
N LYS A 221 -3.15 19.00 -15.45
CA LYS A 221 -3.68 20.36 -15.66
C LYS A 221 -5.21 20.41 -15.54
N LYS A 222 -5.92 19.44 -16.12
CA LYS A 222 -7.39 19.33 -15.99
C LYS A 222 -7.82 19.13 -14.54
N GLU A 223 -7.12 18.28 -13.80
CA GLU A 223 -7.38 18.07 -12.36
C GLU A 223 -7.14 19.34 -11.55
N LEU A 224 -6.04 20.05 -11.81
CA LEU A 224 -5.74 21.34 -11.18
C LEU A 224 -6.81 22.40 -11.47
N ASP A 225 -7.29 22.49 -12.70
CA ASP A 225 -8.37 23.41 -13.09
C ASP A 225 -9.66 23.10 -12.34
N TYR A 226 -10.02 21.82 -12.23
CA TYR A 226 -11.16 21.36 -11.46
C TYR A 226 -11.03 21.73 -9.97
N ILE A 227 -9.87 21.46 -9.36
CA ILE A 227 -9.60 21.79 -7.94
C ILE A 227 -9.77 23.29 -7.71
N LYS A 228 -9.17 24.13 -8.56
CA LYS A 228 -9.15 25.59 -8.43
C LYS A 228 -10.54 26.20 -8.57
N LYS A 229 -11.37 25.66 -9.46
CA LYS A 229 -12.67 26.21 -9.83
C LYS A 229 -13.81 25.49 -9.14
N GLU A 230 -14.10 24.27 -9.58
CA GLU A 230 -15.32 23.54 -9.24
C GLU A 230 -15.30 23.04 -7.80
N LEU A 231 -14.25 22.30 -7.39
CA LEU A 231 -14.18 21.74 -6.04
C LEU A 231 -14.16 22.84 -4.98
N ASN A 232 -13.39 23.91 -5.21
CA ASN A 232 -13.35 25.06 -4.32
C ASN A 232 -14.73 25.74 -4.19
N LEU A 233 -15.49 25.84 -5.29
CA LEU A 233 -16.85 26.36 -5.27
C LEU A 233 -17.78 25.45 -4.48
N THR A 234 -17.73 24.14 -4.71
CA THR A 234 -18.52 23.16 -3.95
C THR A 234 -18.23 23.26 -2.46
N LEU A 235 -16.97 23.29 -2.04
CA LEU A 235 -16.60 23.42 -0.62
C LEU A 235 -17.04 24.76 0.00
N LYS A 236 -17.02 25.86 -0.77
CA LYS A 236 -17.57 27.15 -0.32
C LYS A 236 -19.09 27.10 -0.16
N ASN A 237 -19.79 26.37 -1.03
CA ASN A 237 -21.24 26.17 -0.91
C ASN A 237 -21.59 25.33 0.32
N VAL A 238 -20.81 24.27 0.58
CA VAL A 238 -20.93 23.52 1.84
C VAL A 238 -20.72 24.46 3.01
N GLU A 239 -19.64 25.24 3.04
CA GLU A 239 -19.35 26.18 4.14
C GLU A 239 -20.49 27.16 4.43
N LYS A 240 -21.08 27.76 3.39
CA LYS A 240 -22.18 28.73 3.49
C LYS A 240 -23.53 28.12 3.83
N SER A 241 -23.70 26.81 3.63
CA SER A 241 -24.99 26.16 3.83
C SER A 241 -25.52 26.28 5.26
N ASP A 242 -26.80 26.57 5.37
CA ASP A 242 -27.56 26.65 6.61
C ASP A 242 -28.05 25.28 7.11
N LYS A 243 -27.63 24.16 6.49
CA LYS A 243 -27.92 22.83 7.03
C LYS A 243 -27.26 22.67 8.40
N VAL A 244 -28.08 22.74 9.44
CA VAL A 244 -27.63 22.84 10.84
C VAL A 244 -27.53 21.50 11.57
N LEU A 245 -28.15 20.44 11.06
CA LEU A 245 -28.11 19.09 11.66
C LEU A 245 -27.02 18.24 11.02
N TYR A 246 -26.52 17.25 11.76
CA TYR A 246 -25.43 16.40 11.30
C TYR A 246 -25.78 15.65 10.02
N ILE A 247 -27.00 15.11 9.91
CA ILE A 247 -27.47 14.42 8.70
C ILE A 247 -27.45 15.33 7.46
N GLY A 248 -27.69 16.63 7.67
CA GLY A 248 -27.63 17.62 6.60
C GLY A 248 -26.20 17.85 6.13
N PHE A 249 -25.27 17.99 7.07
CA PHE A 249 -23.83 18.10 6.80
C PHE A 249 -23.27 16.84 6.13
N LEU A 250 -23.64 15.65 6.61
CA LEU A 250 -23.21 14.38 6.01
C LEU A 250 -23.59 14.30 4.54
N LYS A 251 -24.85 14.61 4.19
CA LYS A 251 -25.33 14.67 2.80
C LYS A 251 -24.56 15.67 1.93
N GLU A 252 -24.07 16.75 2.51
CA GLU A 252 -23.24 17.71 1.77
C GLU A 252 -21.86 17.16 1.44
N ILE A 253 -21.25 16.44 2.39
CA ILE A 253 -19.97 15.76 2.17
C ILE A 253 -20.13 14.59 1.19
N GLU A 254 -21.21 13.82 1.28
CA GLU A 254 -21.54 12.78 0.30
C GLU A 254 -21.64 13.37 -1.11
N ASN A 255 -22.28 14.53 -1.28
CA ASN A 255 -22.35 15.20 -2.58
C ASN A 255 -20.96 15.63 -3.09
N VAL A 256 -20.05 16.07 -2.23
CA VAL A 256 -18.66 16.38 -2.62
C VAL A 256 -17.98 15.13 -3.17
N ILE A 257 -18.12 13.98 -2.50
CA ILE A 257 -17.54 12.70 -2.96
C ILE A 257 -18.14 12.27 -4.31
N LEU A 258 -19.46 12.37 -4.45
CA LEU A 258 -20.16 12.04 -5.70
C LEU A 258 -19.77 12.96 -6.87
N GLU A 259 -19.47 14.22 -6.62
CA GLU A 259 -18.96 15.14 -7.64
C GLU A 259 -17.54 14.77 -8.07
N LEU A 260 -16.68 14.35 -7.14
CA LEU A 260 -15.34 13.86 -7.45
C LEU A 260 -15.38 12.59 -8.33
N ASP A 261 -16.30 11.67 -8.02
CA ASP A 261 -16.51 10.44 -8.81
C ASP A 261 -16.87 10.75 -10.27
N LYS A 262 -17.80 11.68 -10.49
CA LYS A 262 -18.27 12.05 -11.84
C LYS A 262 -17.15 12.59 -12.73
N ASN A 263 -16.17 13.25 -12.12
CA ASN A 263 -15.07 13.88 -12.84
C ASN A 263 -13.90 12.92 -13.13
N ASN A 264 -13.93 11.68 -12.62
CA ASN A 264 -12.91 10.65 -12.82
C ASN A 264 -11.49 11.06 -12.39
N PHE A 265 -11.35 11.97 -11.42
CA PHE A 265 -10.04 12.33 -10.85
C PHE A 265 -9.71 11.42 -9.66
N LEU A 266 -9.07 10.29 -9.97
CA LEU A 266 -8.81 9.21 -9.01
C LEU A 266 -8.07 9.66 -7.74
N ASN A 267 -7.01 10.46 -7.91
CA ASN A 267 -6.08 10.81 -6.84
C ASN A 267 -6.72 11.73 -5.80
N ILE A 268 -7.27 12.88 -6.24
CA ILE A 268 -7.99 13.79 -5.35
C ILE A 268 -9.23 13.14 -4.75
N HIS A 269 -9.96 12.31 -5.50
CA HIS A 269 -11.09 11.55 -4.96
C HIS A 269 -10.63 10.71 -3.77
N GLN A 270 -9.56 9.92 -3.92
CA GLN A 270 -9.08 9.07 -2.84
C GLN A 270 -8.65 9.88 -1.62
N ILE A 271 -7.91 10.99 -1.83
CA ILE A 271 -7.45 11.84 -0.74
C ILE A 271 -8.63 12.34 0.10
N VAL A 272 -9.68 12.82 -0.57
CA VAL A 272 -10.91 13.27 0.11
C VAL A 272 -11.62 12.10 0.79
N ASN A 273 -11.75 10.96 0.11
CA ASN A 273 -12.43 9.80 0.65
C ASN A 273 -11.73 9.25 1.91
N LEU A 274 -10.40 9.13 1.92
CA LEU A 274 -9.63 8.69 3.09
C LEU A 274 -9.79 9.63 4.28
N TYR A 275 -9.82 10.94 4.03
CA TYR A 275 -10.11 11.93 5.08
C TYR A 275 -11.53 11.71 5.64
N CYS A 276 -12.52 11.52 4.78
CA CYS A 276 -13.89 11.24 5.19
C CYS A 276 -14.00 9.93 5.99
N GLU A 277 -13.40 8.84 5.54
CA GLU A 277 -13.39 7.54 6.22
C GLU A 277 -12.73 7.60 7.61
N ALA A 278 -11.71 8.45 7.78
CA ALA A 278 -11.05 8.62 9.06
C ALA A 278 -11.93 9.29 10.12
N TYR A 279 -12.84 10.20 9.73
CA TYR A 279 -13.57 11.05 10.67
C TYR A 279 -15.09 10.79 10.71
N LEU A 280 -15.73 10.57 9.56
CA LEU A 280 -17.20 10.43 9.49
C LEU A 280 -17.76 9.29 10.34
N PRO A 281 -17.13 8.09 10.45
CA PRO A 281 -17.65 7.04 11.32
C PRO A 281 -17.76 7.47 12.78
N TYR A 282 -16.75 8.17 13.30
CA TYR A 282 -16.75 8.69 14.67
C TYR A 282 -17.79 9.78 14.88
N LEU A 283 -17.93 10.69 13.91
CA LEU A 283 -18.96 11.72 13.94
C LEU A 283 -20.36 11.11 13.89
N SER A 284 -20.59 10.15 13.00
CA SER A 284 -21.85 9.42 12.89
C SER A 284 -22.19 8.69 14.18
N TYR A 285 -21.21 8.06 14.82
CA TYR A 285 -21.41 7.45 16.14
C TYR A 285 -21.83 8.49 17.19
N TYR A 286 -21.12 9.62 17.27
CA TYR A 286 -21.39 10.68 18.23
C TYR A 286 -22.78 11.33 18.05
N PHE A 287 -23.17 11.62 16.81
CA PHE A 287 -24.44 12.28 16.49
C PHE A 287 -25.64 11.33 16.44
N ASN A 288 -25.42 10.02 16.50
CA ASN A 288 -26.49 9.02 16.64
C ASN A 288 -26.95 8.84 18.11
N ASP A 289 -26.46 9.65 19.05
CA ASP A 289 -26.92 9.66 20.43
C ASP A 289 -28.20 10.50 20.60
N LYS A 290 -29.31 9.84 20.97
CA LYS A 290 -30.60 10.48 21.26
C LYS A 290 -30.53 11.53 22.38
N LYS A 291 -29.50 11.51 23.22
CA LYS A 291 -29.29 12.46 24.33
C LYS A 291 -28.47 13.69 23.94
N ILE A 292 -28.10 13.83 22.66
CA ILE A 292 -27.25 14.93 22.23
C ILE A 292 -27.89 16.30 22.46
N LYS A 293 -27.20 17.13 23.24
CA LYS A 293 -27.59 18.53 23.47
C LYS A 293 -26.85 19.47 22.53
N ALA A 294 -27.55 20.54 22.11
CA ALA A 294 -27.00 21.62 21.28
C ALA A 294 -26.33 21.14 19.98
N GLU A 295 -26.93 20.15 19.31
CA GLU A 295 -26.42 19.57 18.06
C GLU A 295 -26.01 20.64 17.04
N ILE A 296 -26.89 21.61 16.78
CA ILE A 296 -26.64 22.69 15.82
C ILE A 296 -25.33 23.43 16.08
N LYS A 297 -25.07 23.79 17.35
CA LYS A 297 -23.84 24.48 17.75
C LYS A 297 -22.60 23.60 17.49
N LYS A 298 -22.70 22.30 17.81
CA LYS A 298 -21.62 21.33 17.63
C LYS A 298 -21.34 21.04 16.15
N VAL A 299 -22.38 20.83 15.35
CA VAL A 299 -22.28 20.62 13.90
C VAL A 299 -21.61 21.82 13.24
N LYS A 300 -22.00 23.06 13.58
CA LYS A 300 -21.34 24.27 13.07
C LYS A 300 -19.84 24.31 13.38
N ALA A 301 -19.46 23.95 14.61
CA ALA A 301 -18.04 23.90 15.00
C ALA A 301 -17.26 22.81 14.25
N ILE A 302 -17.84 21.60 14.17
CA ILE A 302 -17.23 20.46 13.47
C ILE A 302 -17.08 20.73 11.98
N LYS A 303 -18.14 21.23 11.32
CA LYS A 303 -18.13 21.65 9.92
C LYS A 303 -16.99 22.61 9.63
N LYS A 304 -16.78 23.62 10.48
CA LYS A 304 -15.69 24.59 10.33
C LYS A 304 -14.31 23.91 10.38
N ILE A 305 -14.08 23.04 11.37
CA ILE A 305 -12.80 22.34 11.54
C ILE A 305 -12.57 21.35 10.39
N PHE A 306 -13.58 20.56 10.06
CA PHE A 306 -13.55 19.54 9.01
C PHE A 306 -13.20 20.17 7.65
N LEU A 307 -13.93 21.22 7.26
CA LEU A 307 -13.67 21.91 5.99
C LEU A 307 -12.32 22.61 5.97
N LYS A 308 -11.86 23.17 7.10
CA LYS A 308 -10.52 23.77 7.19
C LYS A 308 -9.43 22.72 6.93
N GLN A 309 -9.51 21.58 7.60
CA GLN A 309 -8.53 20.51 7.44
C GLN A 309 -8.57 19.92 6.02
N LEU A 310 -9.77 19.66 5.49
CA LEU A 310 -9.94 19.17 4.13
C LEU A 310 -9.36 20.13 3.08
N LYS A 311 -9.64 21.43 3.20
CA LYS A 311 -9.07 22.46 2.31
C LYS A 311 -7.54 22.51 2.37
N ASN A 312 -6.96 22.37 3.57
CA ASN A 312 -5.50 22.33 3.71
C ASN A 312 -4.89 21.13 2.98
N ILE A 313 -5.48 19.93 3.15
CA ILE A 313 -5.02 18.72 2.46
C ILE A 313 -5.11 18.88 0.93
N ILE A 314 -6.21 19.45 0.44
CA ILE A 314 -6.41 19.71 -0.99
C ILE A 314 -5.38 20.73 -1.50
N GLU A 315 -5.05 21.75 -0.71
CA GLU A 315 -4.06 22.77 -1.06
C GLU A 315 -2.64 22.20 -1.11
N ASP A 316 -2.28 21.32 -0.17
CA ASP A 316 -1.00 20.62 -0.17
C ASP A 316 -0.88 19.73 -1.43
N TYR A 317 -1.93 18.97 -1.75
CA TYR A 317 -1.97 18.15 -2.96
C TYR A 317 -1.87 18.99 -4.24
N LYS A 318 -2.62 20.09 -4.32
CA LYS A 318 -2.55 21.04 -5.44
C LYS A 318 -1.13 21.57 -5.63
N THR A 319 -0.46 21.95 -4.53
CA THR A 319 0.93 22.43 -4.55
C THR A 319 1.88 21.37 -5.09
N CYS A 320 1.67 20.08 -4.74
CA CYS A 320 2.46 18.99 -5.29
C CYS A 320 2.24 18.82 -6.79
N LEU A 321 0.99 18.87 -7.27
CA LEU A 321 0.68 18.79 -8.70
C LEU A 321 1.30 19.96 -9.50
N GLU A 322 1.31 21.17 -8.95
CA GLU A 322 1.90 22.36 -9.60
C GLU A 322 3.42 22.25 -9.78
N ARG A 323 4.12 21.44 -8.97
CA ARG A 323 5.58 21.24 -9.09
C ARG A 323 5.99 20.33 -10.24
N VAL A 324 5.06 19.53 -10.76
CA VAL A 324 5.36 18.48 -11.76
C VAL A 324 4.88 18.81 -13.18
N ILE A 325 4.17 19.93 -13.37
CA ILE A 325 3.63 20.36 -14.68
C ILE A 325 4.40 21.50 -15.34
#